data_AF-A0A357CGC9-F1
#
_entry.id   AF-A0A357CGC9-F1
#
_cell.length_a   1.000
_cell.length_b   1.000
_cell.length_c   1.000
_cell.angle_alpha   90.00
_cell.angle_beta   90.00
_cell.angle_gamma   90.00
#
_symmetry.space_group_name_H-M   'P 1'
#
loop_
_entity.id
_entity.type
_entity.pdbx_description
1 polymer ?
#
loop_
_entity_poly.entity_id
_entity_poly.type
_entity_poly.pdbx_seq_one_letter_code
_entity_poly.pdbx_strand_id
1 'polypeptide(L)'
;MAGHSKFKNIQFRKGAQDKKRSKLFSKFAREITAAAKMGLPDPAMNPRLRGAIQAARAQNMPKDNIERAIKKSQEAGGANYEDMRYEGFGAGGVGVIVEALTDNRNRAAS
;
A
#
# COMPACT_ATOMS: atom_id res chain seq x y z
N MET A 1 -10.30 26.74 4.32
CA MET A 1 -9.94 27.23 2.97
C MET A 1 -9.20 28.54 3.12
N ALA A 2 -8.18 28.81 2.30
CA ALA A 2 -7.34 29.99 2.45
C ALA A 2 -7.81 31.14 1.54
N GLY A 3 -8.97 31.73 1.84
CA GLY A 3 -9.43 33.02 1.30
C GLY A 3 -9.17 33.28 -0.21
N HIS A 4 -8.87 34.54 -0.57
CA HIS A 4 -8.67 35.05 -1.94
C HIS A 4 -7.37 34.60 -2.64
N SER A 5 -6.45 33.92 -1.95
CA SER A 5 -5.17 33.53 -2.55
C SER A 5 -5.35 32.26 -3.40
N LYS A 6 -5.43 32.45 -4.73
CA LYS A 6 -5.47 31.36 -5.72
C LYS A 6 -4.35 30.35 -5.51
N PHE A 7 -3.13 30.82 -5.25
CA PHE A 7 -1.97 29.95 -5.01
C PHE A 7 -2.13 29.11 -3.73
N LYS A 8 -2.53 29.72 -2.61
CA LYS A 8 -2.69 28.98 -1.34
C LYS A 8 -3.78 27.92 -1.44
N ASN A 9 -4.91 28.21 -2.09
CA ASN A 9 -5.96 27.22 -2.31
C ASN A 9 -5.49 26.04 -3.18
N ILE A 10 -4.71 26.29 -4.25
CA ILE A 10 -4.10 25.23 -5.06
C ILE A 10 -3.12 24.41 -4.22
N GLN A 11 -2.28 25.06 -3.41
CA GLN A 11 -1.31 24.40 -2.54
C GLN A 11 -1.99 23.45 -1.54
N PHE A 12 -3.04 23.89 -0.84
CA PHE A 12 -3.78 23.05 0.11
C PHE A 12 -4.45 21.86 -0.57
N ARG A 13 -5.11 22.09 -1.71
CA ARG A 13 -5.77 21.02 -2.47
C ARG A 13 -4.77 19.98 -2.98
N LYS A 14 -3.67 20.44 -3.59
CA LYS A 14 -2.62 19.58 -4.10
C LYS A 14 -1.94 18.80 -2.97
N GLY A 15 -1.62 19.45 -1.85
CA GLY A 15 -1.03 18.78 -0.68
C GLY A 15 -1.93 17.67 -0.11
N ALA A 16 -3.25 17.90 -0.05
CA ALA A 16 -4.19 16.87 0.38
C ALA A 16 -4.23 15.67 -0.60
N GLN A 17 -4.18 15.93 -1.91
CA GLN A 17 -4.14 14.88 -2.93
C GLN A 17 -2.82 14.10 -2.90
N ASP A 18 -1.69 14.79 -2.76
CA ASP A 18 -0.37 14.18 -2.66
C ASP A 18 -0.26 13.29 -1.41
N LYS A 19 -0.84 13.72 -0.27
CA LYS A 19 -0.90 12.91 0.94
C LYS A 19 -1.71 11.62 0.75
N LYS A 20 -2.85 11.70 0.02
CA LYS A 20 -3.66 10.51 -0.33
C LYS A 20 -2.88 9.56 -1.25
N ARG A 21 -2.22 10.11 -2.27
CA ARG A 21 -1.41 9.34 -3.23
C ARG A 21 -0.20 8.66 -2.56
N SER A 22 0.52 9.36 -1.69
CA SER A 22 1.63 8.79 -0.93
C SER A 22 1.19 7.59 -0.07
N LYS A 23 0.03 7.69 0.59
CA LYS A 23 -0.55 6.55 1.34
C LYS A 23 -0.84 5.35 0.43
N LEU A 24 -1.38 5.58 -0.77
CA LEU A 24 -1.62 4.50 -1.75
C LEU A 24 -0.32 3.84 -2.21
N PHE A 25 0.71 4.62 -2.52
CA PHE A 25 2.01 4.09 -2.93
C PHE A 25 2.66 3.25 -1.83
N SER A 26 2.53 3.65 -0.57
CA SER A 26 3.01 2.83 0.55
C SER A 26 2.26 1.50 0.66
N LYS A 27 0.94 1.47 0.37
CA LYS A 27 0.16 0.23 0.35
C LYS A 27 0.61 -0.69 -0.78
N PHE A 28 0.74 -0.18 -2.01
CA PHE A 28 1.22 -0.98 -3.14
C PHE A 28 2.64 -1.50 -2.95
N ALA A 29 3.54 -0.68 -2.40
CA ALA A 29 4.91 -1.12 -2.12
C ALA A 29 4.92 -2.33 -1.17
N ARG A 30 4.11 -2.31 -0.10
CA ARG A 30 4.01 -3.44 0.83
C ARG A 30 3.43 -4.68 0.17
N GLU A 31 2.37 -4.54 -0.63
CA GLU A 31 1.77 -5.67 -1.35
C GLU A 31 2.73 -6.29 -2.35
N ILE A 32 3.46 -5.48 -3.12
CA ILE A 32 4.48 -5.95 -4.07
C ILE A 32 5.59 -6.71 -3.32
N THR A 33 6.08 -6.16 -2.21
CA THR A 33 7.12 -6.83 -1.41
C THR A 33 6.62 -8.14 -0.81
N ALA A 34 5.39 -8.19 -0.28
CA ALA A 34 4.81 -9.42 0.28
C ALA A 34 4.58 -10.47 -0.81
N ALA A 35 3.98 -10.10 -1.94
CA ALA A 35 3.75 -11.00 -3.07
C ALA A 35 5.06 -11.58 -3.64
N ALA A 36 6.11 -10.75 -3.74
CA ALA A 36 7.44 -11.18 -4.20
C ALA A 36 8.20 -12.00 -3.16
N LYS A 37 7.82 -11.97 -1.88
CA LYS A 37 8.40 -12.79 -0.80
C LYS A 37 7.71 -14.14 -0.65
N MET A 38 6.40 -14.21 -0.92
CA MET A 38 5.62 -15.46 -0.88
C MET A 38 5.85 -16.36 -2.10
N GLY A 39 6.29 -15.79 -3.22
CA GLY A 39 6.54 -16.53 -4.46
C GLY A 39 7.86 -16.11 -5.10
N LEU A 40 7.99 -16.36 -6.41
CA LEU A 40 9.16 -15.89 -7.14
C LEU A 40 9.08 -14.37 -7.36
N PRO A 41 10.23 -13.66 -7.32
CA PRO A 41 10.31 -12.22 -7.59
C PRO A 41 10.24 -11.90 -9.10
N ASP A 42 9.56 -12.74 -9.88
CA ASP A 42 9.33 -12.57 -11.31
C ASP A 42 7.81 -12.48 -11.58
N PRO A 43 7.31 -11.34 -12.10
CA PRO A 43 5.88 -11.17 -12.44
C PRO A 43 5.36 -12.13 -13.51
N ALA A 44 6.22 -12.73 -14.34
CA ALA A 44 5.82 -13.75 -15.30
C ALA A 44 5.45 -15.06 -14.60
N MET A 45 6.16 -15.41 -13.52
CA MET A 45 5.99 -16.66 -12.77
C MET A 45 5.18 -16.50 -11.48
N ASN A 46 4.77 -15.28 -11.12
CA ASN A 46 4.01 -14.98 -9.91
C ASN A 46 2.76 -14.12 -10.23
N PRO A 47 1.57 -14.75 -10.34
CA PRO A 47 0.32 -14.04 -10.65
C PRO A 47 -0.07 -12.98 -9.61
N ARG A 48 0.21 -13.21 -8.32
CA ARG A 48 -0.08 -12.24 -7.24
C ARG A 48 0.79 -10.98 -7.41
N LEU A 49 2.08 -11.17 -7.68
CA LEU A 49 3.00 -10.07 -7.97
C LEU A 49 2.58 -9.30 -9.22
N ARG A 50 2.14 -10.00 -10.28
CA ARG A 50 1.63 -9.37 -11.49
C ARG A 50 0.42 -8.47 -11.22
N GLY A 51 -0.55 -8.97 -10.47
CA GLY A 51 -1.74 -8.20 -10.07
C GLY A 51 -1.37 -6.95 -9.25
N ALA A 52 -0.47 -7.11 -8.28
CA ALA A 52 0.02 -5.99 -7.46
C ALA A 52 0.72 -4.90 -8.32
N ILE A 53 1.54 -5.31 -9.29
CA ILE A 53 2.22 -4.38 -10.21
C ILE A 53 1.22 -3.66 -11.13
N GLN A 54 0.21 -4.38 -11.64
CA GLN A 54 -0.83 -3.77 -12.47
C GLN A 54 -1.63 -2.73 -11.68
N ALA A 55 -2.03 -3.03 -10.45
CA ALA A 55 -2.73 -2.10 -9.57
C ALA A 55 -1.89 -0.86 -9.25
N ALA A 56 -0.58 -1.04 -9.00
CA ALA A 56 0.35 0.07 -8.77
C ALA A 56 0.51 0.97 -10.01
N ARG A 57 0.66 0.37 -11.21
CA ARG A 57 0.76 1.10 -12.48
C ARG A 57 -0.52 1.86 -12.81
N ALA A 58 -1.69 1.29 -12.52
CA ALA A 58 -2.98 1.97 -12.70
C ALA A 58 -3.09 3.27 -11.88
N GLN A 59 -2.32 3.38 -10.78
CA GLN A 59 -2.25 4.58 -9.94
C GLN A 59 -1.03 5.48 -10.26
N ASN A 60 -0.39 5.28 -11.41
CA ASN A 60 0.80 6.02 -11.84
C ASN A 60 1.97 5.92 -10.85
N MET A 61 2.14 4.77 -10.18
CA MET A 61 3.33 4.53 -9.37
C MET A 61 4.57 4.43 -10.29
N PRO A 62 5.64 5.19 -10.02
CA PRO A 62 6.88 5.13 -10.81
C PRO A 62 7.47 3.72 -10.85
N LYS A 63 8.04 3.34 -12.00
CA LYS A 63 8.68 2.03 -12.22
C LYS A 63 9.77 1.74 -11.19
N ASP A 64 10.61 2.73 -10.88
CA ASP A 64 11.69 2.60 -9.89
C ASP A 64 11.19 2.23 -8.49
N ASN A 65 10.01 2.73 -8.10
CA ASN A 65 9.41 2.39 -6.80
C ASN A 65 8.93 0.93 -6.78
N ILE A 66 8.44 0.42 -7.90
CA ILE A 66 8.01 -0.98 -8.06
C ILE A 66 9.23 -1.90 -7.98
N GLU A 67 10.29 -1.59 -8.74
CA GLU A 67 11.53 -2.36 -8.73
C GLU A 67 12.19 -2.36 -7.36
N ARG A 68 12.21 -1.21 -6.66
CA ARG A 68 12.70 -1.14 -5.28
C ARG A 68 11.90 -2.02 -4.34
N ALA A 69 10.57 -2.09 -4.50
CA ALA A 69 9.72 -2.95 -3.67
C ALA A 69 9.97 -4.44 -3.92
N ILE A 70 10.28 -4.84 -5.16
CA ILE A 70 10.67 -6.22 -5.51
C ILE A 70 12.06 -6.54 -4.95
N LYS A 71 13.06 -5.66 -5.12
CA LYS A 71 14.40 -5.87 -4.57
C LYS A 71 14.37 -6.04 -3.05
N LYS A 72 13.56 -5.23 -2.36
CA LYS A 72 13.37 -5.31 -0.90
C LYS A 72 12.82 -6.67 -0.43
N SER A 73 12.14 -7.44 -1.28
CA SER A 73 11.69 -8.78 -0.90
C SER A 73 12.81 -9.82 -0.88
N GLN A 74 13.93 -9.55 -1.56
CA GLN A 74 15.09 -10.42 -1.67
C GLN A 74 16.17 -10.14 -0.61
N GLU A 75 16.14 -8.96 0.02
CA GLU A 75 17.09 -8.57 1.05
C GLU A 75 16.90 -9.41 2.33
N ALA A 76 17.96 -10.12 2.74
CA ALA A 76 17.98 -10.89 3.98
C ALA A 76 17.84 -9.95 5.20
N GLY A 77 16.87 -10.23 6.08
CA GLY A 77 16.55 -9.37 7.24
C GLY A 77 15.43 -8.35 7.00
N GLY A 78 14.79 -8.35 5.83
CA GLY A 78 13.61 -7.54 5.57
C GLY A 78 12.40 -7.95 6.43
N ALA A 79 11.61 -6.96 6.87
CA ALA A 79 10.40 -7.16 7.66
C ALA A 79 9.53 -8.30 7.10
N ASN A 80 9.13 -9.23 7.98
CA ASN A 80 8.20 -10.30 7.65
C ASN A 80 6.79 -9.72 7.70
N TYR A 81 6.26 -9.37 6.54
CA TYR A 81 4.87 -8.95 6.44
C TYR A 81 3.97 -10.18 6.40
N GLU A 82 2.97 -10.20 7.27
CA GLU A 82 1.96 -11.24 7.36
C GLU A 82 0.59 -10.67 6.97
N ASP A 83 -0.16 -11.45 6.19
CA ASP A 83 -1.57 -11.18 5.89
C ASP A 83 -2.43 -11.56 7.10
N MET A 84 -3.31 -10.65 7.51
CA MET A 84 -4.28 -10.86 8.59
C MET A 84 -5.63 -10.27 8.22
N ARG A 85 -6.69 -10.91 8.71
CA ARG A 85 -8.07 -10.42 8.59
C ARG A 85 -8.62 -10.15 9.99
N TYR A 86 -9.09 -8.92 10.20
CA TYR A 86 -9.89 -8.57 11.37
C TYR A 86 -11.36 -8.55 10.98
N GLU A 87 -12.19 -9.09 11.86
CA GLU A 87 -13.63 -9.14 11.70
C GLU A 87 -14.26 -8.46 12.92
N GLY A 88 -15.30 -7.68 12.69
CA GLY A 88 -15.99 -6.98 13.76
C GLY A 88 -17.31 -6.38 13.31
N PHE A 89 -18.00 -5.74 14.25
CA PHE A 89 -19.27 -5.07 14.01
C PHE A 89 -19.14 -3.58 14.29
N GLY A 90 -19.60 -2.76 13.33
CA GLY A 90 -19.70 -1.31 13.46
C GLY A 90 -21.02 -0.87 14.09
N ALA A 91 -21.23 0.45 14.11
CA ALA A 91 -22.48 1.03 14.59
C ALA A 91 -23.69 0.46 13.83
N GLY A 92 -24.75 0.10 14.56
CA GLY A 92 -25.95 -0.51 13.98
C GLY A 92 -25.78 -1.98 13.57
N GLY A 93 -24.74 -2.68 14.01
CA GLY A 93 -24.56 -4.12 13.74
C GLY A 93 -24.02 -4.44 12.35
N VAL A 94 -23.46 -3.45 11.64
CA VAL A 94 -22.85 -3.64 10.32
C VAL A 94 -21.58 -4.48 10.43
N GLY A 95 -21.51 -5.62 9.76
CA GLY A 95 -20.28 -6.42 9.67
C GLY A 95 -19.17 -5.69 8.92
N VAL A 96 -17.98 -5.67 9.49
CA VAL A 96 -16.78 -5.02 8.95
C VAL A 96 -15.66 -6.05 8.86
N ILE A 97 -15.08 -6.17 7.67
CA ILE A 97 -13.87 -6.96 7.43
C ILE A 97 -12.74 -6.00 7.10
N VAL A 98 -11.64 -6.13 7.82
CA VAL A 98 -10.41 -5.35 7.58
C VAL A 98 -9.28 -6.31 7.23
N GLU A 99 -8.82 -6.23 5.99
CA GLU A 99 -7.63 -6.95 5.53
C GLU A 99 -6.39 -6.07 5.78
N ALA A 100 -5.42 -6.63 6.50
CA ALA A 100 -4.24 -5.94 6.94
C ALA A 100 -2.98 -6.74 6.62
N LEU A 101 -1.98 -6.04 6.08
CA LEU A 101 -0.64 -6.57 5.85
C LEU A 101 0.32 -5.82 6.79
N THR A 102 0.89 -6.53 7.76
CA THR A 102 1.70 -5.93 8.84
C THR A 102 2.92 -6.78 9.18
N ASP A 103 3.97 -6.13 9.69
CA ASP A 103 5.14 -6.77 10.29
C ASP A 103 5.04 -6.86 11.82
N ASN A 104 3.94 -6.37 12.40
CA ASN A 104 3.65 -6.46 13.84
C ASN A 104 2.15 -6.53 14.08
N ARG A 105 1.69 -7.65 14.66
CA ARG A 105 0.27 -7.90 14.90
C ARG A 105 -0.33 -6.99 15.97
N ASN A 106 0.39 -6.82 17.08
CA ASN A 106 -0.08 -6.02 18.21
C ASN A 106 -0.27 -4.55 17.82
N ARG A 107 0.66 -4.00 17.02
CA ARG A 107 0.56 -2.63 16.50
C ARG A 107 -0.55 -2.46 15.44
N ALA A 108 -0.92 -3.53 14.75
CA ALA A 108 -2.00 -3.48 13.77
C ALA A 108 -3.39 -3.56 14.43
N ALA A 109 -3.49 -4.20 15.59
CA ALA A 109 -4.72 -4.32 16.37
C ALA A 109 -4.99 -3.13 17.32
N SER A 110 -3.95 -2.35 17.66
CA SER A 110 -4.02 -1.20 18.58
C SER A 110 -4.48 0.09 17.93
#